data_AF-A0A2V7X3V0-F1
#
_entry.id   AF-A0A2V7X3V0-F1
#
_cell.length_a   1.000
_cell.length_b   1.000
_cell.length_c   1.000
_cell.angle_alpha   90.00
_cell.angle_beta   90.00
_cell.angle_gamma   90.00
#
_symmetry.space_group_name_H-M   'P 1'
#
loop_
_entity.id
_entity.type
_entity.pdbx_description
1 polymer ?
#
loop_
_entity_poly.entity_id
_entity_poly.type
_entity_poly.pdbx_seq_one_letter_code
_entity_poly.pdbx_strand_id
1 'polypeptide(L)'
;LEFLTDPGAAVAGADAIYTDAWASMGQEHEAKQRADIFQRYQVNKKLIAGAAPHALFMHCLPAHRGEEVTDEVMDSENSAIFDQAENRLHVQKSILYLLLGGAVRLPARSAHA
;
A
#
# COMPACT_ATOMS: atom_id res chain seq x y z
N LEU A 1 -10.02 7.77 -11.74
CA LEU A 1 -9.92 6.44 -11.09
C LEU A 1 -10.43 5.40 -12.08
N GLU A 2 -9.64 4.37 -12.29
CA GLU A 2 -9.96 3.24 -13.18
C GLU A 2 -10.03 1.97 -12.33
N PHE A 3 -10.97 1.09 -12.63
CA PHE A 3 -11.16 -0.15 -11.88
C PHE A 3 -10.90 -1.34 -12.80
N LEU A 4 -9.91 -2.14 -12.44
CA LEU A 4 -9.46 -3.29 -13.21
C LEU A 4 -9.52 -4.55 -12.35
N THR A 5 -9.79 -5.68 -12.99
CA THR A 5 -9.79 -7.00 -12.32
C THR A 5 -8.59 -7.85 -12.73
N ASP A 6 -7.88 -7.47 -13.79
CA ASP A 6 -6.60 -8.05 -14.15
C ASP A 6 -5.47 -7.29 -13.44
N PRO A 7 -4.73 -7.92 -12.50
CA PRO A 7 -3.64 -7.26 -11.80
C PRO A 7 -2.50 -6.90 -12.75
N GLY A 8 -2.27 -7.66 -13.83
CA GLY A 8 -1.23 -7.34 -14.81
C GLY A 8 -1.48 -6.01 -15.52
N ALA A 9 -2.71 -5.78 -15.99
CA ALA A 9 -3.14 -4.49 -16.51
C ALA A 9 -3.06 -3.38 -15.46
N ALA A 10 -3.41 -3.66 -14.20
CA ALA A 10 -3.42 -2.66 -13.13
C ALA A 10 -2.02 -2.15 -12.76
N VAL A 11 -0.98 -2.99 -12.86
CA VAL A 11 0.39 -2.59 -12.53
C VAL A 11 1.15 -2.01 -13.74
N ALA A 12 0.61 -2.10 -14.96
CA ALA A 12 1.31 -1.71 -16.17
C ALA A 12 1.75 -0.24 -16.14
N GLY A 13 3.06 0.00 -15.99
CA GLY A 13 3.64 1.34 -15.91
C GLY A 13 3.32 2.12 -14.63
N ALA A 14 2.81 1.47 -13.58
CA ALA A 14 2.51 2.13 -12.31
C ALA A 14 3.79 2.60 -11.59
N ASP A 15 3.76 3.78 -10.95
CA ASP A 15 4.87 4.33 -10.17
C ASP A 15 4.89 3.82 -8.72
N ALA A 16 3.78 3.28 -8.24
CA ALA A 16 3.70 2.64 -6.94
C ALA A 16 2.64 1.53 -6.95
N ILE A 17 2.93 0.45 -6.24
CA ILE A 17 2.00 -0.66 -6.02
C ILE A 17 1.70 -0.72 -4.53
N TYR A 18 0.42 -0.69 -4.21
CA TYR A 18 -0.08 -0.78 -2.83
C TYR A 18 -0.98 -2.01 -2.69
N THR A 19 -0.72 -2.84 -1.68
CA THR A 19 -1.61 -3.93 -1.29
C THR A 19 -1.84 -3.92 0.22
N ASP A 20 -2.82 -4.69 0.67
CA ASP A 20 -3.16 -4.91 2.07
C ASP A 20 -3.57 -6.37 2.28
N ALA A 21 -3.69 -6.78 3.54
CA ALA A 21 -4.16 -8.10 3.93
C ALA A 21 -5.53 -8.42 3.29
N TRP A 22 -5.65 -9.62 2.73
CA TRP A 22 -6.87 -10.04 2.04
C TRP A 22 -8.07 -10.21 2.99
N ALA A 23 -7.82 -10.67 4.21
CA ALA A 23 -8.80 -10.72 5.29
C ALA A 23 -8.50 -9.59 6.29
N SER A 24 -9.42 -8.65 6.41
CA SER A 24 -9.28 -7.54 7.35
C SER A 24 -9.58 -7.98 8.78
N MET A 25 -9.26 -7.10 9.75
CA MET A 25 -9.59 -7.32 11.16
C MET A 25 -11.10 -7.57 11.34
N GLY A 26 -11.45 -8.67 12.01
CA GLY A 26 -12.82 -9.14 12.20
C GLY A 26 -13.34 -10.07 11.10
N GLN A 27 -12.55 -10.34 10.05
CA GLN A 27 -12.88 -11.23 8.94
C GLN A 27 -11.96 -12.47 8.87
N GLU A 28 -11.32 -12.83 9.99
CA GLU A 28 -10.32 -13.90 10.04
C GLU A 28 -10.91 -15.26 9.65
N HIS A 29 -12.19 -15.48 9.94
CA HIS A 29 -12.93 -16.69 9.55
C HIS A 29 -13.07 -16.85 8.02
N GLU A 30 -12.93 -15.77 7.25
CA GLU A 30 -12.99 -15.76 5.78
C GLU A 30 -11.61 -16.00 5.13
N ALA A 31 -10.51 -16.00 5.91
CA ALA A 31 -9.14 -15.99 5.39
C ALA A 31 -8.88 -17.06 4.32
N LYS A 32 -9.29 -18.31 4.59
CA LYS A 32 -9.11 -19.42 3.64
C LYS A 32 -9.86 -19.20 2.32
N GLN A 33 -11.14 -18.81 2.41
CA GLN A 33 -11.95 -18.55 1.21
C GLN A 33 -11.37 -17.40 0.39
N ARG A 34 -10.90 -16.35 1.07
CA ARG A 34 -10.30 -15.18 0.45
C ARG A 34 -8.95 -15.50 -0.17
N ALA A 35 -8.13 -16.34 0.44
CA ALA A 35 -6.88 -16.79 -0.15
C ALA A 35 -7.11 -17.44 -1.52
N ASP A 36 -8.13 -18.31 -1.65
CA ASP A 36 -8.48 -18.94 -2.93
C ASP A 36 -8.95 -17.92 -3.99
N ILE A 37 -9.68 -16.89 -3.58
CA ILE A 37 -10.19 -15.83 -4.48
C ILE A 37 -9.07 -14.88 -4.91
N PHE A 38 -8.24 -14.46 -3.95
CA PHE A 38 -7.27 -13.37 -4.13
C PHE A 38 -5.88 -13.86 -4.54
N GLN A 39 -5.64 -15.17 -4.62
CA GLN A 39 -4.33 -15.72 -5.00
C GLN A 39 -3.76 -15.10 -6.27
N ARG A 40 -4.60 -14.81 -7.28
CA ARG A 40 -4.17 -14.17 -8.53
C ARG A 40 -3.66 -12.73 -8.36
N TYR A 41 -4.00 -12.07 -7.26
CA TYR A 41 -3.64 -10.70 -6.93
C TYR A 41 -2.42 -10.59 -6.02
N GLN A 42 -1.78 -11.70 -5.63
CA GLN A 42 -0.55 -11.64 -4.86
C GLN A 42 0.49 -10.77 -5.56
N VAL A 43 1.03 -9.80 -4.83
CA VAL A 43 2.14 -8.99 -5.30
C VAL A 43 3.43 -9.79 -5.16
N ASN A 44 3.97 -10.20 -6.30
CA ASN A 44 5.22 -10.97 -6.41
C ASN A 44 6.13 -10.38 -7.49
N LYS A 45 7.37 -10.86 -7.62
CA LYS A 45 8.34 -10.34 -8.60
C LYS A 45 7.79 -10.28 -10.02
N LYS A 46 7.03 -11.30 -10.43
CA LYS A 46 6.46 -11.37 -11.78
C LYS A 46 5.46 -10.23 -12.02
N LEU A 47 4.61 -9.96 -11.04
CA LEU A 47 3.62 -8.88 -11.15
C LEU A 47 4.31 -7.51 -11.16
N ILE A 48 5.20 -7.24 -10.20
CA ILE A 48 5.86 -5.93 -10.10
C ILE A 48 6.77 -5.62 -11.31
N ALA A 49 7.24 -6.64 -12.03
CA ALA A 49 8.04 -6.45 -13.25
C ALA A 49 7.26 -5.75 -14.39
N GLY A 50 5.92 -5.70 -14.32
CA GLY A 50 5.10 -4.93 -15.26
C GLY A 50 5.00 -3.43 -14.92
N ALA A 51 5.46 -3.01 -13.74
CA ALA A 51 5.42 -1.62 -13.30
C ALA A 51 6.58 -0.79 -13.85
N ALA A 52 6.58 0.51 -13.56
CA ALA A 52 7.69 1.37 -13.92
C ALA A 52 9.00 0.87 -13.24
N PRO A 53 10.18 1.01 -13.86
CA PRO A 53 11.44 0.54 -13.28
C PRO A 53 11.79 1.14 -11.91
N HIS A 54 11.20 2.31 -11.60
CA HIS A 54 11.38 3.03 -10.35
C HIS A 54 10.20 2.86 -9.38
N ALA A 55 9.29 1.93 -9.67
CA ALA A 55 8.08 1.77 -8.91
C ALA A 55 8.37 1.36 -7.46
N LEU A 56 7.70 2.03 -6.52
CA LEU A 56 7.76 1.67 -5.11
C LEU A 56 6.73 0.61 -4.75
N PHE A 57 7.08 -0.28 -3.82
CA PHE A 57 6.13 -1.17 -3.17
C PHE A 57 5.73 -0.64 -1.78
N MET A 58 4.44 -0.68 -1.47
CA MET A 58 3.85 -0.14 -0.25
C MET A 58 2.84 -1.10 0.39
N HIS A 59 2.76 -1.08 1.72
CA HIS A 59 1.84 -1.91 2.51
C HIS A 59 1.61 -1.30 3.90
N CYS A 60 0.36 -1.26 4.40
CA CYS A 60 0.05 -0.61 5.68
C CYS A 60 0.52 -1.34 6.94
N LEU A 61 0.76 -2.65 6.83
CA LEU A 61 1.09 -3.58 7.91
C LEU A 61 -0.08 -3.79 8.91
N PRO A 62 -0.12 -4.94 9.61
CA PRO A 62 0.75 -6.12 9.45
C PRO A 62 0.50 -6.85 8.12
N ALA A 63 1.55 -7.42 7.53
CA ALA A 63 1.47 -8.21 6.29
C ALA A 63 1.57 -9.71 6.59
N HIS A 64 0.84 -10.53 5.84
CA HIS A 64 0.93 -11.98 5.76
C HIS A 64 1.82 -12.38 4.58
N ARG A 65 3.08 -12.63 4.89
CA ARG A 65 4.09 -13.08 3.92
C ARG A 65 3.64 -14.38 3.25
N GLY A 66 3.72 -14.40 1.91
CA GLY A 66 3.28 -15.53 1.08
C GLY A 66 1.78 -15.53 0.75
N GLU A 67 1.00 -14.60 1.32
CA GLU A 67 -0.40 -14.36 0.93
C GLU A 67 -0.45 -13.13 0.00
N GLU A 68 -0.79 -11.94 0.50
CA GLU A 68 -0.95 -10.75 -0.34
C GLU A 68 0.35 -10.28 -1.01
N VAL A 69 1.50 -10.64 -0.44
CA VAL A 69 2.81 -10.26 -0.94
C VAL A 69 3.85 -11.33 -0.65
N THR A 70 4.83 -11.52 -1.54
CA THR A 70 5.98 -12.40 -1.31
C THR A 70 7.11 -11.72 -0.54
N ASP A 71 7.91 -12.51 0.19
CA ASP A 71 9.07 -12.03 0.95
C ASP A 71 10.02 -11.19 0.09
N GLU A 72 10.29 -11.66 -1.12
CA GLU A 72 11.19 -11.01 -2.06
C GLU A 72 10.75 -9.61 -2.51
N VAL A 73 9.45 -9.31 -2.48
CA VAL A 73 8.93 -7.96 -2.78
C VAL A 73 9.00 -7.11 -1.53
N MET A 74 8.57 -7.66 -0.37
CA MET A 74 8.62 -6.95 0.91
C MET A 74 10.03 -6.51 1.29
N ASP A 75 11.04 -7.34 1.01
CA ASP A 75 12.43 -7.11 1.39
C ASP A 75 13.26 -6.52 0.23
N SER A 76 12.62 -6.09 -0.86
CA SER A 76 13.29 -5.47 -2.01
C SER A 76 13.75 -4.05 -1.72
N GLU A 77 14.74 -3.56 -2.48
CA GLU A 77 15.24 -2.18 -2.38
C GLU A 77 14.15 -1.13 -2.69
N ASN A 78 13.14 -1.50 -3.48
CA ASN A 78 12.02 -0.61 -3.83
C ASN A 78 10.87 -0.67 -2.82
N SER A 79 11.01 -1.46 -1.75
CA SER A 79 10.01 -1.55 -0.68
C SER A 79 10.10 -0.34 0.24
N ALA A 80 9.03 0.44 0.30
CA ALA A 80 8.90 1.61 1.17
C ALA A 80 8.09 1.30 2.44
N ILE A 81 7.87 0.03 2.78
CA ILE A 81 6.96 -0.37 3.88
C ILE A 81 7.38 0.23 5.23
N PHE A 82 8.68 0.22 5.55
CA PHE A 82 9.16 0.74 6.83
C PHE A 82 9.19 2.26 6.86
N ASP A 83 9.59 2.92 5.76
CA ASP A 83 9.49 4.38 5.64
C ASP A 83 8.03 4.85 5.76
N GLN A 84 7.10 4.13 5.12
CA GLN A 84 5.66 4.36 5.24
C GLN A 84 5.18 4.20 6.70
N ALA A 85 5.63 3.15 7.39
CA ALA A 85 5.28 2.89 8.78
C ALA A 85 5.82 3.98 9.72
N GLU A 86 7.08 4.40 9.57
CA GLU A 86 7.68 5.49 10.35
C GLU A 86 6.97 6.82 10.11
N ASN A 87 6.63 7.12 8.85
CA ASN A 87 5.93 8.35 8.48
C ASN A 87 4.58 8.51 9.18
N ARG A 88 3.94 7.44 9.66
CA ARG A 88 2.74 7.53 10.51
C ARG A 88 2.98 8.38 11.74
N LEU A 89 4.14 8.29 12.40
CA LEU A 89 4.46 9.10 13.57
C LEU A 89 4.47 10.60 13.24
N HIS A 90 5.13 10.95 12.14
CA HIS A 90 5.26 12.35 11.70
C HIS A 90 3.93 12.95 11.27
N VAL A 91 3.11 12.17 10.56
CA VAL A 91 1.74 12.57 10.20
C VAL A 91 0.89 12.79 11.45
N GLN A 92 0.92 11.89 12.43
CA GLN A 92 0.13 12.04 13.66
C GLN A 92 0.58 13.23 14.51
N LYS A 93 1.89 13.49 14.63
CA LYS A 93 2.41 14.72 15.25
C LYS A 93 1.87 15.97 14.58
N SER A 94 1.86 15.99 13.25
CA SER A 94 1.38 17.13 12.46
C SER A 94 -0.12 17.35 12.63
N ILE A 95 -0.92 16.29 12.65
CA ILE A 95 -2.36 16.35 12.92
C ILE A 95 -2.62 16.93 14.32
N LEU A 96 -1.94 16.44 15.35
CA LEU A 96 -2.09 16.95 16.72
C LEU A 96 -1.70 18.43 16.82
N TYR A 97 -0.57 18.81 16.22
CA TYR A 97 -0.12 20.20 16.20
C TYR A 97 -1.14 21.14 15.52
N LEU A 98 -1.72 20.70 14.40
CA LEU A 98 -2.77 21.44 13.70
C LEU A 98 -4.04 21.59 14.55
N LEU A 99 -4.52 20.50 15.15
CA LEU A 99 -5.76 20.49 15.95
C LEU A 99 -5.64 21.26 17.27
N LEU A 100 -4.44 21.34 17.85
CA LEU A 100 -4.16 22.09 19.08
C LEU A 100 -3.85 23.58 18.83
N GLY A 101 -4.04 24.07 17.60
CA GLY A 101 -3.87 25.48 17.25
C GLY A 101 -2.42 25.92 17.03
N GLY A 102 -1.49 24.97 16.92
CA GLY A 102 -0.08 25.25 16.66
C GLY A 102 0.17 25.73 15.23
N ALA A 103 -0.59 25.24 14.26
CA ALA A 103 -0.49 25.70 12.88
C ALA A 103 -1.43 26.89 12.62
N VAL A 104 -0.87 28.04 12.25
CA VAL A 104 -1.60 29.11 11.57
C VAL A 104 -2.10 28.54 10.25
N ARG A 105 -3.42 28.63 9.97
CA ARG A 105 -4.11 28.21 8.73
C ARG A 105 -3.13 27.84 7.63
N LEU A 106 -3.02 26.54 7.31
CA LEU A 106 -2.37 26.12 6.07
C LEU A 106 -2.92 27.03 4.96
N PRO A 107 -2.06 27.76 4.21
CA PRO A 107 -2.57 28.58 3.12
C PRO A 107 -3.45 27.68 2.28
N ALA A 108 -4.62 28.17 1.87
CA ALA A 108 -5.54 27.40 1.04
C ALA A 108 -4.80 26.97 -0.22
N ARG A 109 -4.21 25.77 -0.21
CA ARG A 109 -3.59 25.19 -1.40
C ARG A 109 -4.76 24.77 -2.27
N SER A 110 -4.77 25.30 -3.49
CA SER A 110 -5.81 25.07 -4.50
C SER A 110 -6.13 23.58 -4.60
N ALA A 111 -7.40 23.25 -4.74
CA ALA A 111 -7.97 21.90 -4.81
C ALA A 111 -7.56 21.09 -6.07
N HIS A 112 -6.37 21.35 -6.62
CA HIS A 112 -5.83 20.73 -7.82
C HIS A 112 -4.38 20.34 -7.58
N ALA A 113 -4.18 19.14 -7.04
CA ALA A 113 -2.98 18.32 -7.16
C ALA A 113 -3.44 16.86 -7.12
#